data_AF-A0A2J8TR12-F1
#
_entry.id   AF-A0A2J8TR12-F1
#
_cell.length_a   1.000
_cell.length_b   1.000
_cell.length_c   1.000
_cell.angle_alpha   90.00
_cell.angle_beta   90.00
_cell.angle_gamma   90.00
#
_symmetry.space_group_name_H-M   'P 1'
#
loop_
_entity.id
_entity.type
_entity.pdbx_description
1 polymer ?
#
loop_
_entity_poly.entity_id
_entity_poly.type
_entity_poly.pdbx_seq_one_letter_code
_entity_poly.pdbx_strand_id
1 'polypeptide(L)'
;MQPFLLLLAFLLTPGAGTEEIIGGHEAKPHSRPYMAFVQFLHEKSRKRCGGILVRKDFVLTAAHCQGRGDSGGPLVCKDVAQGIFSSGNKNGTPPGIYIKVSHFLPWIKRTMKRL
;
A
#
# COMPACT_ATOMS: atom_id res chain seq x y z
N MET A 1 27.79 -30.38 -18.05
CA MET A 1 26.34 -30.06 -18.12
C MET A 1 25.99 -29.12 -16.97
N GLN A 2 26.22 -27.81 -17.11
CA GLN A 2 25.80 -26.79 -16.13
C GLN A 2 26.00 -25.30 -16.54
N PRO A 3 26.59 -24.90 -17.70
CA PRO A 3 26.72 -23.46 -17.99
C PRO A 3 25.46 -22.87 -18.65
N PHE A 4 24.61 -23.70 -19.28
CA PHE A 4 23.38 -23.21 -19.94
C PHE A 4 22.26 -22.82 -18.96
N LEU A 5 22.19 -23.42 -17.77
CA LEU A 5 21.18 -23.09 -16.76
C LEU A 5 21.41 -21.71 -16.13
N LEU A 6 22.67 -21.27 -16.00
CA LEU A 6 23.01 -19.93 -15.51
C LEU A 6 22.62 -18.84 -16.53
N LEU A 7 22.65 -19.15 -17.82
CA LEU A 7 22.27 -18.20 -18.88
C LEU A 7 20.75 -17.94 -18.92
N LEU A 8 19.92 -18.94 -18.57
CA LEU A 8 18.46 -18.75 -18.50
C LEU A 8 18.02 -17.84 -17.35
N ALA A 9 18.81 -17.75 -16.25
CA ALA A 9 18.50 -16.85 -15.15
C ALA A 9 18.64 -15.36 -15.54
N PHE A 10 19.49 -15.06 -16.53
CA PHE A 10 19.65 -13.70 -17.09
C PHE A 10 18.59 -13.32 -18.14
N LEU A 11 17.84 -14.30 -18.67
CA LEU A 11 16.75 -14.07 -19.63
C LEU A 11 15.41 -13.79 -18.96
N LEU A 12 15.29 -14.05 -17.66
CA LEU A 12 14.16 -13.58 -16.86
C LEU A 12 14.36 -12.09 -16.62
N THR A 13 13.78 -11.26 -17.47
CA THR A 13 13.61 -9.84 -17.18
C THR A 13 12.85 -9.72 -15.84
N PRO A 14 13.42 -9.13 -14.78
CA PRO A 14 12.64 -8.75 -13.60
C PRO A 14 11.88 -7.48 -13.97
N GLY A 15 10.89 -7.63 -14.86
CA GLY A 15 10.31 -6.51 -15.59
C GLY A 15 8.85 -6.71 -15.96
N ALA A 16 8.16 -7.64 -15.30
CA ALA A 16 6.70 -7.68 -15.35
C ALA A 16 6.18 -6.72 -14.28
N GLY A 17 5.96 -5.45 -14.66
CA GLY A 17 5.56 -4.31 -13.83
C GLY A 17 4.81 -4.63 -12.53
N THR A 18 5.58 -4.92 -11.48
CA THR A 18 5.13 -5.04 -10.10
C THR A 18 5.01 -3.62 -9.55
N GLU A 19 3.84 -3.28 -8.99
CA GLU A 19 3.65 -2.02 -8.26
C GLU A 19 4.49 -2.10 -6.97
N GLU A 20 5.78 -1.79 -7.09
CA GLU A 20 6.76 -1.81 -5.99
C GLU A 20 6.91 -0.43 -5.36
N ILE A 21 7.28 -0.42 -4.08
CA ILE A 21 7.74 0.79 -3.41
C ILE A 21 9.10 1.18 -4.00
N ILE A 22 9.17 2.31 -4.70
CA ILE A 22 10.40 2.79 -5.34
C ILE A 22 11.50 3.03 -4.29
N GLY A 23 12.65 2.39 -4.47
CA GLY A 23 13.78 2.45 -3.53
C GLY A 23 13.53 1.69 -2.21
N GLY A 24 12.47 0.88 -2.15
CA GLY A 24 12.13 0.05 -1.00
C GLY A 24 12.96 -1.25 -0.93
N HIS A 25 12.57 -2.09 0.01
CA HIS A 25 13.05 -3.46 0.15
C HIS A 25 11.87 -4.37 0.53
N GLU A 26 12.01 -5.66 0.28
CA GLU A 26 11.00 -6.63 0.66
C GLU A 26 10.78 -6.65 2.18
N ALA A 27 9.53 -6.55 2.60
CA ALA A 27 9.18 -6.64 4.01
C ALA A 27 9.29 -8.09 4.49
N LYS A 28 9.84 -8.31 5.70
CA LYS A 28 9.81 -9.62 6.35
C LYS A 28 8.36 -10.14 6.37
N PRO A 29 8.09 -11.40 5.98
CA PRO A 29 6.74 -11.97 6.00
C PRO A 29 6.03 -11.70 7.33
N HIS A 30 4.78 -11.23 7.23
CA HIS A 30 3.90 -10.90 8.36
C HIS A 30 4.42 -9.83 9.36
N SER A 31 5.51 -9.11 9.06
CA SER A 31 6.04 -8.05 9.93
C SER A 31 5.19 -6.77 9.96
N ARG A 32 4.14 -6.71 9.13
CA ARG A 32 3.20 -5.59 9.01
C ARG A 32 1.76 -6.14 9.05
N PRO A 33 1.32 -6.74 10.17
CA PRO A 33 0.04 -7.46 10.25
C PRO A 33 -1.18 -6.54 10.09
N TYR A 34 -0.99 -5.23 10.23
CA TYR A 34 -2.02 -4.21 10.02
C TYR A 34 -2.20 -3.84 8.54
N MET A 35 -1.30 -4.24 7.63
CA MET A 35 -1.39 -3.91 6.21
C MET A 35 -2.56 -4.68 5.57
N ALA A 36 -3.44 -3.97 4.87
CA ALA A 36 -4.58 -4.56 4.17
C ALA A 36 -4.45 -4.37 2.66
N PHE A 37 -4.74 -5.42 1.90
CA PHE A 37 -4.88 -5.36 0.44
C PHE A 37 -6.35 -5.11 0.09
N VAL A 38 -6.66 -3.92 -0.41
CA VAL A 38 -8.02 -3.50 -0.75
C VAL A 38 -8.24 -3.73 -2.24
N GLN A 39 -9.07 -4.71 -2.58
CA GLN A 39 -9.43 -5.03 -3.97
C GLN A 39 -10.94 -4.90 -4.19
N PHE A 40 -11.32 -4.18 -5.24
CA PHE A 40 -12.72 -3.99 -5.61
C PHE A 40 -12.87 -3.90 -7.14
N LEU A 41 -14.10 -4.08 -7.62
CA LEU A 41 -14.45 -3.94 -9.02
C LEU A 41 -15.02 -2.54 -9.28
N HIS A 42 -14.46 -1.85 -10.26
CA HIS A 42 -14.97 -0.57 -10.73
C HIS A 42 -14.94 -0.53 -12.25
N GLU A 43 -16.09 -0.25 -12.88
CA GLU A 43 -16.24 -0.20 -14.36
C GLU A 43 -15.64 -1.41 -15.07
N LYS A 44 -15.92 -2.63 -14.57
CA LYS A 44 -15.38 -3.91 -15.07
C LYS A 44 -13.85 -4.06 -14.96
N SER A 45 -13.16 -3.13 -14.30
CA SER A 45 -11.73 -3.23 -13.99
C SER A 45 -11.52 -3.55 -12.50
N ARG A 46 -10.60 -4.47 -12.19
CA ARG A 46 -10.17 -4.72 -10.81
C ARG A 46 -9.23 -3.59 -10.37
N LYS A 47 -9.60 -2.90 -9.31
CA LYS A 47 -8.80 -1.86 -8.67
C LYS A 47 -8.19 -2.41 -7.38
N ARG A 48 -6.96 -1.98 -7.08
CA ARG A 48 -6.16 -2.40 -5.93
C ARG A 48 -5.56 -1.20 -5.20
N CYS A 49 -5.59 -1.23 -3.88
CA CYS A 49 -5.02 -0.20 -3.02
C CYS A 49 -4.45 -0.85 -1.76
N GLY A 50 -3.68 -0.06 -1.02
CA GLY A 50 -3.37 -0.34 0.36
C GLY A 50 -4.50 0.05 1.30
N GLY A 51 -4.36 -0.40 2.54
CA GLY A 51 -5.20 -0.03 3.67
C GLY A 51 -4.52 -0.39 4.97
N ILE A 52 -5.10 0.07 6.07
CA ILE A 52 -4.65 -0.28 7.41
C ILE A 52 -5.81 -0.76 8.27
N LEU A 53 -5.65 -1.95 8.88
CA LEU A 53 -6.57 -2.50 9.87
C LEU A 53 -6.48 -1.67 11.16
N VAL A 54 -7.52 -0.89 11.45
CA VAL A 54 -7.61 -0.02 12.64
C VAL A 54 -8.53 -0.58 13.73
N ARG A 55 -9.33 -1.59 13.37
CA ARG A 55 -10.17 -2.42 14.26
C ARG A 55 -10.35 -3.79 13.60
N LYS A 56 -10.76 -4.81 14.36
CA LYS A 56 -11.00 -6.19 13.87
C LYS A 56 -11.84 -6.29 12.59
N ASP A 57 -12.70 -5.31 12.35
CA ASP A 57 -13.70 -5.20 11.30
C ASP A 57 -13.60 -3.87 10.52
N PHE A 58 -12.55 -3.06 10.75
CA PHE A 58 -12.37 -1.76 10.08
C PHE A 58 -11.00 -1.64 9.44
N VAL A 59 -11.01 -1.41 8.13
CA VAL A 59 -9.85 -0.98 7.34
C VAL A 59 -10.02 0.49 6.97
N LEU A 60 -9.01 1.31 7.30
CA LEU A 60 -8.89 2.68 6.84
C LEU A 60 -8.09 2.71 5.52
N THR A 61 -8.57 3.46 4.53
CA THR A 61 -7.91 3.63 3.22
C THR A 61 -8.15 5.05 2.68
N ALA A 62 -7.58 5.37 1.52
CA ALA A 62 -7.78 6.64 0.84
C ALA A 62 -9.14 6.66 0.11
N ALA A 63 -9.89 7.77 0.22
CA ALA A 63 -11.20 7.90 -0.43
C ALA A 63 -11.11 7.87 -1.96
N HIS A 64 -10.05 8.43 -2.54
CA HIS A 64 -9.78 8.40 -3.99
C HIS A 64 -9.14 7.09 -4.46
N CYS A 65 -9.15 6.04 -3.63
CA CYS A 65 -8.64 4.74 -4.02
C CYS A 65 -9.31 4.28 -5.33
N GLN A 66 -8.52 4.28 -6.41
CA GLN A 66 -8.96 4.01 -7.79
C GLN A 66 -8.08 2.98 -8.48
N GLY A 67 -7.32 2.19 -7.70
CA GLY A 67 -6.44 1.17 -8.25
C GLY A 67 -5.04 1.66 -8.61
N ARG A 68 -4.43 2.49 -7.78
CA ARG A 68 -3.10 3.08 -8.02
C ARG A 68 -2.15 2.69 -6.89
N GLY A 69 -1.45 1.57 -7.06
CA GLY A 69 -0.38 1.08 -6.18
C GLY A 69 -0.63 1.33 -4.69
N ASP A 70 0.24 2.14 -4.09
CA ASP A 70 0.33 2.37 -2.64
C ASP A 70 -0.79 3.22 -2.03
N SER A 71 -1.71 3.74 -2.85
CA SER A 71 -2.81 4.59 -2.39
C SER A 71 -3.57 3.91 -1.25
N GLY A 72 -3.77 4.61 -0.13
CA GLY A 72 -4.43 4.04 1.05
C GLY A 72 -3.51 3.28 2.00
N GLY A 73 -2.27 2.97 1.61
CA GLY A 73 -1.28 2.34 2.48
C GLY A 73 -0.82 3.24 3.64
N PRO A 74 -0.38 2.68 4.78
CA PRO A 74 -0.01 3.47 5.95
C PRO A 74 1.43 3.99 5.92
N LEU A 75 1.62 5.24 6.34
CA LEU A 75 2.90 5.75 6.84
C LEU A 75 2.97 5.51 8.36
N VAL A 76 3.92 4.69 8.77
CA VAL A 76 4.08 4.28 10.18
C VAL A 76 5.34 4.89 10.77
N CYS A 77 5.20 5.57 11.91
CA CYS A 77 6.31 6.12 12.68
C CYS A 77 6.17 5.68 14.14
N LYS A 78 7.20 5.05 14.70
CA LYS A 78 7.18 4.52 16.09
C LYS A 78 5.92 3.67 16.36
N ASP A 79 5.64 2.75 15.44
CA ASP A 79 4.48 1.84 15.47
C ASP A 79 3.10 2.53 15.45
N VAL A 80 3.04 3.82 15.17
CA VAL A 80 1.79 4.59 15.03
C VAL A 80 1.58 4.94 13.56
N ALA A 81 0.37 4.67 13.05
CA ALA A 81 -0.06 5.15 11.74
C ALA A 81 -0.25 6.66 11.77
N GLN A 82 0.71 7.40 11.22
CA GLN A 82 0.69 8.86 11.16
C GLN A 82 -0.03 9.36 9.92
N GLY A 83 0.10 8.61 8.82
CA GLY A 83 -0.40 9.03 7.51
C GLY A 83 -1.03 7.89 6.72
N ILE A 84 -1.89 8.26 5.78
CA ILE A 84 -2.39 7.37 4.72
C ILE A 84 -1.89 7.92 3.40
N PHE A 85 -1.18 7.12 2.61
CA PHE A 85 -0.61 7.56 1.34
C PHE A 85 -1.72 8.01 0.39
N SER A 86 -1.60 9.24 -0.09
CA SER A 86 -2.59 9.88 -0.95
C SER A 86 -2.08 9.88 -2.39
N SER A 87 -0.94 10.54 -2.62
CA SER A 87 -0.38 10.72 -3.94
C SER A 87 1.12 11.03 -3.85
N GLY A 88 1.82 10.93 -4.98
CA GLY A 88 3.23 11.27 -5.08
C GLY A 88 3.66 11.38 -6.54
N ASN A 89 4.91 11.77 -6.76
CA ASN A 89 5.49 11.75 -8.10
C ASN A 89 5.64 10.29 -8.58
N LYS A 90 5.29 10.00 -9.84
CA LYS A 90 5.41 8.66 -10.44
C LYS A 90 6.83 8.11 -10.42
N ASN A 91 7.83 8.98 -10.40
CA ASN A 91 9.25 8.59 -10.38
C ASN A 91 9.79 8.41 -8.95
N GLY A 92 8.92 8.50 -7.93
CA GLY A 92 9.32 8.38 -6.52
C GLY A 92 10.02 9.62 -5.95
N THR A 93 10.15 10.69 -6.73
CA THR A 93 10.77 11.94 -6.28
C THR A 93 9.97 12.54 -5.11
N PRO A 94 10.58 12.74 -3.93
CA PRO A 94 9.89 13.33 -2.79
C PRO A 94 9.34 14.74 -3.08
N PRO A 95 8.27 15.17 -2.37
CA PRO A 95 7.62 14.47 -1.28
C PRO A 95 6.48 13.53 -1.74
N GLY A 96 6.27 12.45 -0.99
CA GLY A 96 4.98 11.76 -0.96
C GLY A 96 3.97 12.56 -0.14
N ILE A 97 2.72 12.61 -0.58
CA ILE A 97 1.62 13.33 0.07
C ILE A 97 0.78 12.32 0.85
N TYR A 98 0.52 12.62 2.13
CA TYR A 98 -0.21 11.74 3.05
C TYR A 98 -1.36 12.48 3.74
N ILE A 99 -2.47 11.78 3.95
CA ILE A 99 -3.56 12.25 4.81
C ILE A 99 -3.09 12.15 6.27
N LYS A 100 -3.13 13.25 7.03
CA LYS A 100 -2.72 13.28 8.45
C LYS A 100 -3.77 12.61 9.33
N VAL A 101 -3.51 11.35 9.75
CA VAL A 101 -4.46 10.54 10.54
C VAL A 101 -4.88 11.26 11.82
N SER A 102 -3.93 11.92 12.50
CA SER A 102 -4.18 12.60 13.78
C SER A 102 -5.27 13.67 13.69
N HIS A 103 -5.39 14.35 12.54
CA HIS A 103 -6.40 15.38 12.32
C HIS A 103 -7.82 14.79 12.30
N PHE A 104 -7.97 13.57 11.76
CA PHE A 104 -9.26 12.91 11.59
C PHE A 104 -9.61 11.92 12.70
N LEU A 105 -8.73 11.71 13.70
CA LEU A 105 -8.95 10.75 14.78
C LEU A 105 -10.31 10.89 15.49
N PRO A 106 -10.81 12.09 15.83
CA PRO A 106 -12.14 12.21 16.45
C PRO A 106 -13.27 11.68 15.56
N TRP A 107 -13.19 11.96 14.26
CA TRP A 107 -14.18 11.47 13.29
C TRP A 107 -14.07 9.96 13.10
N ILE A 108 -12.85 9.43 12.90
CA ILE A 108 -12.61 7.99 12.74
C ILE A 108 -13.19 7.22 13.94
N LYS A 109 -12.90 7.68 15.17
CA LYS A 109 -13.42 7.05 16.39
C LYS A 109 -14.94 7.10 16.48
N ARG A 110 -15.58 8.20 16.08
CA ARG A 110 -17.06 8.31 16.08
C ARG A 110 -17.69 7.37 15.05
N THR A 111 -17.16 7.34 13.82
CA THR A 111 -17.65 6.46 12.75
C THR A 111 -17.55 5.00 13.16
N MET A 112 -16.41 4.62 13.73
CA MET A 112 -16.19 3.29 14.27
C MET A 112 -17.25 2.91 15.32
N LYS A 113 -17.65 3.79 16.22
CA LYS A 113 -18.66 3.43 17.23
C LYS A 113 -20.09 3.25 16.70
N ARG A 114 -20.40 3.78 15.52
CA ARG A 114 -21.76 3.77 14.95
C ARG A 114 -22.08 2.48 14.19
N LEU A 115 -21.06 1.70 13.88
CA LEU A 115 -21.12 0.49 13.06
C LEU A 115 -20.58 -0.68 13.87
#